data_AF-S4YAR8-F1
#
_entry.id   AF-S4YAR8-F1
#
_cell.length_a   1.000
_cell.length_b   1.000
_cell.length_c   1.000
_cell.angle_alpha   90.00
_cell.angle_beta   90.00
_cell.angle_gamma   90.00
#
_symmetry.space_group_name_H-M   'P 1'
#
loop_
_entity.id
_entity.type
_entity.pdbx_description
1 polymer ?
#
loop_
_entity_poly.entity_id
_entity_poly.type
_entity_poly.pdbx_seq_one_letter_code
_entity_poly.pdbx_strand_id
1 'polypeptide(L)'
;MTLVSRPISARALAILERFPRHLDAAQPDKLFAHVVHALAVDLVLETSQLGLIRRAHRLGHADELRDLHLLAALHDLRPADFEALRRRFAAARGRAEALATTPPAGLTAARASLALLVGAGESTFVAWPSEADDAEALERLTRAVLDATSYAAECDRLRRQIAVAVAIHRQGNGTIGALLRGAANALDLDVVQVRHSTDGYWHLADCRDRVTLVRPEPPGAPRPTTAVPPPTDLVALEENPYAPRKVEPFAVQHAQRFAITRPGFEAVPVTVRITGVADRTMWPMVVNRDTGVGVAYHGAVPDTKELVLDRDGTATLDGADVAGHSWSFQGAVFAQDGEISPLDFAFTDDAGATPNGQGATFATPIPFADAFDALAAWPHAAGVRLVQTLAVGTTRWAFFVREAVYGTTDAAGTVDLPAVAYFAAGVWDQSVFAGTPAPEAAKLAFDWEEREPFAVRLFIPERFATLDDTASPPAMPPITAVVRGAIERFRAAGIRLTVEYTSELWTLGEGVLRDIDSAEPEGTVVDGTRVWPSPLPA
;
A
#
# COMPACT_ATOMS: atom_id res chain seq x y z
N MET A 1 65.67 -47.10 9.11
CA MET A 1 64.50 -46.27 8.77
C MET A 1 64.47 -46.08 7.27
N THR A 2 63.71 -46.90 6.55
CA THR A 2 63.45 -46.74 5.12
C THR A 2 62.49 -45.57 4.96
N LEU A 3 62.99 -44.42 4.49
CA LEU A 3 62.16 -43.30 4.09
C LEU A 3 61.32 -43.76 2.90
N VAL A 4 60.02 -43.96 3.11
CA VAL A 4 59.05 -44.15 2.05
C VAL A 4 59.16 -42.93 1.13
N SER A 5 59.58 -43.13 -0.13
CA SER A 5 59.72 -42.06 -1.10
C SER A 5 58.34 -41.47 -1.38
N ARG A 6 58.07 -40.28 -0.82
CA ARG A 6 56.88 -39.53 -1.19
C ARG A 6 57.08 -39.01 -2.61
N PRO A 7 56.06 -39.11 -3.48
CA PRO A 7 56.15 -38.58 -4.83
C PRO A 7 56.41 -37.07 -4.78
N ILE A 8 57.45 -36.62 -5.49
CA ILE A 8 57.79 -35.20 -5.63
C ILE A 8 56.62 -34.49 -6.32
N SER A 9 56.19 -33.36 -5.76
CA SER A 9 55.10 -32.55 -6.33
C SER A 9 55.47 -32.01 -7.72
N ALA A 10 54.49 -31.88 -8.62
CA ALA A 10 54.72 -31.39 -9.98
C ALA A 10 55.42 -30.01 -10.03
N ARG A 11 55.12 -29.13 -9.05
CA ARG A 11 55.78 -27.82 -8.91
C ARG A 11 57.23 -27.95 -8.49
N ALA A 12 57.56 -28.88 -7.58
CA ALA A 12 58.94 -29.15 -7.19
C ALA A 12 59.74 -29.73 -8.36
N LEU A 13 59.15 -30.64 -9.13
CA LEU A 13 59.75 -31.18 -10.35
C LEU A 13 60.07 -30.06 -11.35
N ALA A 14 59.11 -29.17 -11.63
CA ALA A 14 59.29 -28.03 -12.53
C ALA A 14 60.37 -27.03 -12.06
N ILE A 15 60.65 -26.94 -10.74
CA ILE A 15 61.74 -26.14 -10.19
C ILE A 15 63.08 -26.88 -10.37
N LEU A 16 63.12 -28.18 -10.05
CA LEU A 16 64.32 -29.01 -10.16
C LEU A 16 64.79 -29.17 -11.62
N GLU A 17 63.86 -29.19 -12.57
CA GLU A 17 64.14 -29.24 -14.01
C GLU A 17 64.82 -27.97 -14.57
N ARG A 18 64.80 -26.86 -13.82
CA ARG A 18 65.51 -25.62 -14.19
C ARG A 18 66.99 -25.64 -13.85
N PHE A 19 67.45 -26.63 -13.07
CA PHE A 19 68.87 -26.79 -12.75
C PHE A 19 69.61 -27.55 -13.87
N PRO A 20 70.91 -27.29 -14.08
CA PRO A 20 71.70 -28.01 -15.07
C PRO A 20 71.60 -29.53 -14.92
N ARG A 21 71.42 -30.24 -16.03
CA ARG A 21 71.19 -31.70 -16.05
C ARG A 21 72.30 -32.49 -15.36
N HIS A 22 73.56 -32.04 -15.42
CA HIS A 22 74.70 -32.73 -14.80
C HIS A 22 74.67 -32.72 -13.25
N LEU A 23 73.79 -31.93 -12.62
CA LEU A 23 73.60 -31.96 -11.17
C LEU A 23 72.61 -33.04 -10.73
N ASP A 24 71.87 -33.64 -11.67
CA ASP A 24 70.85 -34.66 -11.41
C ASP A 24 69.91 -34.24 -10.25
N ALA A 25 69.54 -32.96 -10.19
CA ALA A 25 68.87 -32.35 -9.05
C ALA A 25 67.46 -32.91 -8.78
N ALA A 26 66.83 -33.51 -9.80
CA ALA A 26 65.50 -34.11 -9.72
C ALA A 26 65.47 -35.54 -9.13
N GLN A 27 66.63 -36.11 -8.78
CA GLN A 27 66.70 -37.44 -8.15
C GLN A 27 66.00 -37.44 -6.77
N PRO A 28 64.97 -38.29 -6.54
CA PRO A 28 64.14 -38.23 -5.33
C PRO A 28 64.84 -38.53 -4.02
N ASP A 29 65.97 -39.23 -4.06
CA ASP A 29 66.79 -39.58 -2.90
C ASP A 29 67.75 -38.45 -2.48
N LYS A 30 67.89 -37.39 -3.28
CA LYS A 30 68.76 -36.26 -2.92
C LYS A 30 68.13 -35.36 -1.86
N LEU A 31 68.94 -34.99 -0.87
CA LEU A 31 68.59 -33.97 0.13
C LEU A 31 68.10 -32.68 -0.53
N PHE A 32 68.72 -32.28 -1.65
CA PHE A 32 68.31 -31.11 -2.42
C PHE A 32 66.88 -31.23 -2.97
N ALA A 33 66.52 -32.40 -3.53
CA ALA A 33 65.17 -32.66 -4.01
C ALA A 33 64.15 -32.66 -2.85
N HIS A 34 64.51 -33.21 -1.69
CA HIS A 34 63.68 -33.15 -0.49
C HIS A 34 63.44 -31.71 0.02
N VAL A 35 64.48 -30.88 0.07
CA VAL A 35 64.38 -29.48 0.51
C VAL A 35 63.54 -28.67 -0.48
N VAL A 36 63.79 -28.81 -1.79
CA VAL A 36 63.00 -28.12 -2.82
C VAL A 36 61.55 -28.59 -2.80
N HIS A 37 61.29 -29.88 -2.58
CA HIS A 37 59.93 -30.38 -2.44
C HIS A 37 59.20 -29.80 -1.23
N ALA A 38 59.85 -29.75 -0.06
CA ALA A 38 59.27 -29.14 1.15
C ALA A 38 58.92 -27.66 0.92
N LEU A 39 59.86 -26.87 0.38
CA LEU A 39 59.62 -25.46 0.08
C LEU A 39 58.54 -25.26 -1.00
N ALA A 40 58.48 -26.13 -2.01
CA ALA A 40 57.48 -26.04 -3.07
C ALA A 40 56.07 -26.37 -2.57
N VAL A 41 55.93 -27.27 -1.58
CA VAL A 41 54.63 -27.54 -0.93
C VAL A 41 54.12 -26.30 -0.22
N ASP A 42 54.96 -25.63 0.56
CA ASP A 42 54.59 -24.38 1.22
C ASP A 42 54.22 -23.30 0.21
N LEU A 43 55.00 -23.16 -0.87
CA LEU A 43 54.69 -22.22 -1.97
C LEU A 43 53.36 -22.52 -2.67
N VAL A 44 52.96 -23.80 -2.82
CA VAL A 44 51.64 -24.17 -3.34
C VAL A 44 50.54 -23.75 -2.38
N LEU A 45 50.72 -24.00 -1.08
CA LEU A 45 49.76 -23.61 -0.05
C LEU A 45 49.59 -22.08 -0.02
N GLU A 46 50.68 -21.32 0.02
CA GLU A 46 50.66 -19.85 0.00
C GLU A 46 50.03 -19.30 -1.28
N THR A 47 50.34 -19.88 -2.45
CA THR A 47 49.72 -19.47 -3.72
C THR A 47 48.21 -19.72 -3.69
N SER A 48 47.78 -20.86 -3.14
CA SER A 48 46.37 -21.22 -2.98
C SER A 48 45.67 -20.24 -2.02
N GLN A 49 46.24 -20.00 -0.84
CA GLN A 49 45.72 -19.05 0.15
C GLN A 49 45.62 -17.62 -0.41
N LEU A 50 46.63 -17.15 -1.14
CA LEU A 50 46.57 -15.86 -1.83
C LEU A 50 45.45 -15.83 -2.87
N GLY A 51 45.24 -16.92 -3.60
CA GLY A 51 44.11 -17.09 -4.51
C GLY A 51 42.76 -16.96 -3.80
N LEU A 52 42.61 -17.63 -2.65
CA LEU A 52 41.41 -17.54 -1.81
C LEU A 52 41.13 -16.12 -1.33
N ILE A 53 42.15 -15.44 -0.77
CA ILE A 53 42.03 -14.05 -0.31
C ILE A 53 41.60 -13.11 -1.45
N ARG A 54 42.19 -13.27 -2.64
CA ARG A 54 41.82 -12.46 -3.80
C ARG A 54 40.40 -12.69 -4.28
N ARG A 55 39.88 -13.92 -4.16
CA ARG A 55 38.49 -14.25 -4.51
C ARG A 55 37.50 -13.70 -3.48
N ALA A 56 37.82 -13.84 -2.18
CA ALA A 56 37.02 -13.31 -1.07
C ALA A 56 36.74 -11.80 -1.20
N HIS A 57 37.68 -11.04 -1.75
CA HIS A 57 37.53 -9.58 -1.94
C HIS A 57 36.81 -9.17 -3.24
N ARG A 58 36.24 -10.12 -3.99
CA ARG A 58 35.58 -9.84 -5.28
C ARG A 58 34.16 -10.37 -5.25
N LEU A 59 33.18 -9.48 -5.41
CA LEU A 59 31.76 -9.86 -5.38
C LEU A 59 31.41 -10.95 -6.38
N GLY A 60 32.06 -11.05 -7.55
CA GLY A 60 31.77 -12.12 -8.50
C GLY A 60 32.39 -13.50 -8.19
N HIS A 61 33.28 -13.59 -7.19
CA HIS A 61 34.09 -14.79 -6.91
C HIS A 61 34.12 -15.19 -5.44
N ALA A 62 33.51 -14.41 -4.54
CA ALA A 62 33.43 -14.76 -3.13
C ALA A 62 32.51 -15.98 -2.95
N ASP A 63 33.08 -17.03 -2.35
CA ASP A 63 32.46 -18.34 -2.21
C ASP A 63 31.89 -18.58 -0.79
N GLU A 64 32.12 -17.64 0.15
CA GLU A 64 31.63 -17.72 1.52
C GLU A 64 30.64 -16.59 1.84
N LEU A 65 29.53 -16.93 2.52
CA LEU A 65 28.53 -15.95 2.97
C LEU A 65 29.14 -14.85 3.85
N ARG A 66 30.14 -15.18 4.66
CA ARG A 66 30.86 -14.21 5.50
C ARG A 66 31.51 -13.11 4.66
N ASP A 67 32.24 -13.50 3.61
CA ASP A 67 32.91 -12.57 2.71
C ASP A 67 31.89 -11.72 1.95
N LEU A 68 30.77 -12.32 1.53
CA LEU A 68 29.68 -11.61 0.88
C LEU A 68 29.04 -10.56 1.80
N HIS A 69 28.81 -10.86 3.07
CA HIS A 69 28.32 -9.87 4.03
C HIS A 69 29.34 -8.76 4.30
N LEU A 70 30.65 -9.08 4.33
CA LEU A 70 31.69 -8.06 4.46
C LEU A 70 31.74 -7.12 3.24
N LEU A 71 31.59 -7.67 2.03
CA LEU A 71 31.48 -6.89 0.80
C LEU A 71 30.19 -6.07 0.75
N ALA A 72 29.07 -6.62 1.22
CA ALA A 72 27.80 -5.92 1.33
C ALA A 72 27.90 -4.72 2.29
N ALA A 73 28.60 -4.90 3.43
CA ALA A 73 28.79 -3.85 4.43
C ALA A 73 29.55 -2.63 3.91
N LEU A 74 30.38 -2.77 2.86
CA LEU A 74 31.01 -1.62 2.18
C LEU A 74 29.98 -0.66 1.54
N HIS A 75 28.75 -1.13 1.36
CA HIS A 75 27.61 -0.38 0.82
C HIS A 75 26.49 -0.18 1.88
N ASP A 76 26.80 -0.31 3.17
CA ASP A 76 25.84 -0.29 4.29
C ASP A 76 24.67 -1.28 4.11
N LEU A 77 24.92 -2.39 3.40
CA LEU A 77 24.01 -3.54 3.34
C LEU A 77 24.35 -4.47 4.51
N ARG A 78 23.37 -4.70 5.37
CA ARG A 78 23.44 -5.49 6.60
C ARG A 78 22.85 -6.88 6.34
N PRO A 79 23.23 -7.89 7.13
CA PRO A 79 22.63 -9.23 7.02
C PRO A 79 21.09 -9.21 7.09
N ALA A 80 20.51 -8.30 7.87
CA ALA A 80 19.06 -8.14 7.99
C ALA A 80 18.36 -7.75 6.68
N ASP A 81 19.05 -7.11 5.72
CA ASP A 81 18.47 -6.75 4.42
C ASP A 81 18.26 -7.96 3.50
N PHE A 82 18.95 -9.07 3.79
CA PHE A 82 18.89 -10.33 3.05
C PHE A 82 18.10 -11.42 3.79
N GLU A 83 17.44 -11.04 4.88
CA GLU A 83 16.77 -11.98 5.79
C GLU A 83 15.62 -12.74 5.10
N ALA A 84 14.90 -12.10 4.18
CA ALA A 84 13.83 -12.75 3.42
C ALA A 84 14.36 -13.93 2.58
N LEU A 85 15.51 -13.76 1.90
CA LEU A 85 16.19 -14.84 1.17
C LEU A 85 16.58 -15.98 2.12
N ARG A 86 17.21 -15.66 3.26
CA ARG A 86 17.65 -16.64 4.24
C ARG A 86 16.49 -17.47 4.79
N ARG A 87 15.39 -16.81 5.17
CA ARG A 87 14.17 -17.49 5.67
C ARG A 87 13.55 -18.36 4.61
N ARG A 88 13.46 -17.85 3.39
CA ARG A 88 12.91 -18.58 2.24
C ARG A 88 13.70 -19.85 1.97
N PHE A 89 15.03 -19.77 1.94
CA PHE A 89 15.90 -20.93 1.70
C PHE A 89 15.86 -21.93 2.85
N ALA A 90 15.86 -21.46 4.10
CA ALA A 90 15.72 -22.31 5.27
C ALA A 90 14.37 -23.05 5.29
N ALA A 91 13.27 -22.35 4.99
CA ALA A 91 11.93 -22.93 4.92
C ALA A 91 11.81 -23.95 3.79
N ALA A 92 12.31 -23.63 2.59
CA ALA A 92 12.28 -24.52 1.44
C ALA A 92 13.12 -25.79 1.67
N ARG A 93 14.34 -25.64 2.20
CA ARG A 93 15.22 -26.76 2.55
C ARG A 93 14.62 -27.63 3.65
N GLY A 94 14.12 -27.03 4.73
CA GLY A 94 13.51 -27.76 5.84
C GLY A 94 12.26 -28.55 5.41
N ARG A 95 11.41 -27.97 4.56
CA ARG A 95 10.25 -28.69 3.98
C ARG A 95 10.68 -29.82 3.05
N ALA A 96 11.69 -29.59 2.20
CA ALA A 96 12.22 -30.61 1.30
C ALA A 96 12.84 -31.79 2.08
N GLU A 97 13.62 -31.53 3.13
CA GLU A 97 14.22 -32.56 4.00
C GLU A 97 13.15 -33.35 4.78
N ALA A 98 12.11 -32.68 5.28
CA ALA A 98 10.99 -33.35 5.94
C ALA A 98 10.25 -34.30 4.98
N LEU A 99 10.04 -33.88 3.73
CA LEU A 99 9.39 -34.69 2.70
C LEU A 99 10.25 -35.88 2.25
N ALA A 100 11.58 -35.73 2.23
CA ALA A 100 12.51 -36.82 1.93
C ALA A 100 12.51 -37.92 3.02
N THR A 101 12.19 -37.56 4.27
CA THR A 101 12.27 -38.48 5.42
C THR A 101 10.94 -39.12 5.77
N THR A 102 9.82 -38.40 5.61
CA THR A 102 8.47 -38.90 5.89
C THR A 102 7.53 -38.51 4.74
N PRO A 103 7.18 -39.43 3.82
CA PRO A 103 6.23 -39.13 2.76
C PRO A 103 4.84 -38.90 3.40
N PRO A 104 4.23 -37.70 3.22
CA PRO A 104 3.00 -37.35 3.91
C PRO A 104 1.78 -38.09 3.34
N ALA A 105 0.76 -38.28 4.18
CA ALA A 105 -0.58 -38.60 3.73
C ALA A 105 -1.19 -37.35 3.05
N GLY A 106 -0.89 -37.15 1.77
CA GLY A 106 -1.34 -35.99 0.98
C GLY A 106 -0.24 -35.37 0.12
N LEU A 107 0.13 -36.05 -0.96
CA LEU A 107 1.21 -35.63 -1.88
C LEU A 107 0.90 -34.29 -2.57
N THR A 108 -0.37 -33.99 -2.87
CA THR A 108 -0.81 -32.73 -3.47
C THR A 108 -0.54 -31.52 -2.57
N ALA A 109 -0.92 -31.61 -1.29
CA ALA A 109 -0.70 -30.52 -0.32
C ALA A 109 0.80 -30.29 -0.05
N ALA A 110 1.58 -31.36 0.00
CA ALA A 110 3.03 -31.29 0.12
C ALA A 110 3.68 -30.54 -1.07
N ARG A 111 3.28 -30.88 -2.30
CA ARG A 111 3.73 -30.20 -3.52
C ARG A 111 3.36 -28.73 -3.53
N ALA A 112 2.11 -28.40 -3.23
CA ALA A 112 1.64 -27.01 -3.16
C ALA A 112 2.44 -26.18 -2.13
N SER A 113 2.75 -26.76 -0.96
CA SER A 113 3.51 -26.07 0.10
C SER A 113 4.96 -25.76 -0.27
N LEU A 114 5.60 -26.57 -1.13
CA LEU A 114 6.93 -26.32 -1.66
C LEU A 114 6.87 -25.34 -2.83
N ALA A 115 5.92 -25.53 -3.73
CA ALA A 115 5.69 -24.73 -4.93
C ALA A 115 5.61 -23.22 -4.61
N LEU A 116 4.87 -22.86 -3.55
CA LEU A 116 4.73 -21.47 -3.07
C LEU A 116 6.07 -20.84 -2.62
N LEU A 117 7.01 -21.63 -2.10
CA LEU A 117 8.29 -21.13 -1.60
C LEU A 117 9.34 -20.94 -2.69
N VAL A 118 9.29 -21.72 -3.77
CA VAL A 118 10.33 -21.70 -4.82
C VAL A 118 9.83 -21.18 -6.16
N GLY A 119 8.59 -20.66 -6.19
CA GLY A 119 7.99 -20.13 -7.41
C GLY A 119 7.83 -21.21 -8.47
N ALA A 120 7.25 -22.34 -8.11
CA ALA A 120 6.87 -23.37 -9.08
C ALA A 120 5.33 -23.46 -9.15
N GLY A 121 4.78 -23.75 -10.32
CA GLY A 121 3.36 -24.07 -10.45
C GLY A 121 3.04 -25.48 -9.95
N GLU A 122 1.82 -25.74 -9.49
CA GLU A 122 1.41 -27.05 -8.96
C GLU A 122 1.56 -28.21 -9.98
N SER A 123 1.47 -27.90 -11.28
CA SER A 123 1.60 -28.86 -12.38
C SER A 123 3.04 -29.11 -12.84
N THR A 124 4.03 -28.46 -12.21
CA THR A 124 5.42 -28.48 -12.70
C THR A 124 6.10 -29.84 -12.53
N PHE A 125 5.84 -30.51 -11.41
CA PHE A 125 6.43 -31.80 -11.04
C PHE A 125 5.31 -32.83 -10.82
N VAL A 126 4.67 -33.22 -11.91
CA VAL A 126 3.71 -34.34 -11.96
C VAL A 126 4.43 -35.64 -12.33
N ALA A 127 3.79 -36.77 -12.02
CA ALA A 127 4.25 -38.08 -12.47
C ALA A 127 4.29 -38.15 -14.01
N TRP A 128 5.37 -38.67 -14.57
CA TRP A 128 5.47 -39.02 -15.97
C TRP A 128 4.66 -40.29 -16.26
N PRO A 129 4.24 -40.51 -17.51
CA PRO A 129 3.56 -41.75 -17.91
C PRO A 129 4.38 -43.02 -17.63
N SER A 130 5.71 -42.90 -17.51
CA SER A 130 6.63 -44.00 -17.20
C SER A 130 6.80 -44.27 -15.71
N GLU A 131 6.30 -43.40 -14.83
CA GLU A 131 6.41 -43.55 -13.38
C GLU A 131 5.21 -44.29 -12.82
N ALA A 132 5.46 -45.13 -11.80
CA ALA A 132 4.41 -45.95 -11.20
C ALA A 132 3.46 -45.12 -10.31
N ASP A 133 3.96 -44.05 -9.69
CA ASP A 133 3.19 -43.20 -8.79
C ASP A 133 3.76 -41.78 -8.66
N ASP A 134 3.09 -40.97 -7.83
CA ASP A 134 3.44 -39.58 -7.54
C ASP A 134 4.67 -39.43 -6.59
N ALA A 135 5.20 -40.52 -6.04
CA ALA A 135 6.34 -40.46 -5.13
C ALA A 135 7.64 -40.12 -5.87
N GLU A 136 7.87 -40.69 -7.05
CA GLU A 136 9.06 -40.40 -7.87
C GLU A 136 9.08 -38.92 -8.32
N ALA A 137 7.92 -38.36 -8.69
CA ALA A 137 7.80 -36.94 -9.01
C ALA A 137 8.05 -36.03 -7.80
N LEU A 138 7.64 -36.46 -6.59
CA LEU A 138 7.95 -35.73 -5.36
C LEU A 138 9.44 -35.79 -5.00
N GLU A 139 10.10 -36.93 -5.21
CA GLU A 139 11.55 -37.07 -5.02
C GLU A 139 12.32 -36.13 -5.94
N ARG A 140 11.92 -36.04 -7.21
CA ARG A 140 12.51 -35.09 -8.17
C ARG A 140 12.32 -33.63 -7.74
N LEU A 141 11.11 -33.25 -7.32
CA LEU A 141 10.83 -31.90 -6.83
C LEU A 141 11.73 -31.58 -5.63
N THR A 142 11.80 -32.52 -4.68
CA THR A 142 12.62 -32.40 -3.47
C THR A 142 14.09 -32.20 -3.81
N ARG A 143 14.65 -33.02 -4.72
CA ARG A 143 16.03 -32.87 -5.20
C ARG A 143 16.26 -31.51 -5.88
N ALA A 144 15.35 -31.11 -6.76
CA ALA A 144 15.44 -29.81 -7.44
C ALA A 144 15.42 -28.63 -6.46
N VAL A 145 14.60 -28.70 -5.40
CA VAL A 145 14.57 -27.69 -4.33
C VAL A 145 15.88 -27.68 -3.54
N LEU A 146 16.41 -28.84 -3.15
CA LEU A 146 17.67 -28.93 -2.42
C LEU A 146 18.85 -28.38 -3.23
N ASP A 147 18.90 -28.66 -4.53
CA ASP A 147 19.92 -28.11 -5.43
C ASP A 147 19.78 -26.58 -5.57
N ALA A 148 18.56 -26.09 -5.80
CA ALA A 148 18.26 -24.66 -5.94
C ALA A 148 18.47 -23.85 -4.65
N THR A 149 18.46 -24.51 -3.49
CA THR A 149 18.68 -23.92 -2.17
C THR A 149 20.00 -24.37 -1.54
N SER A 150 20.91 -24.93 -2.33
CA SER A 150 22.25 -25.31 -1.87
C SER A 150 23.05 -24.09 -1.38
N TYR A 151 24.09 -24.31 -0.57
CA TYR A 151 24.96 -23.23 -0.09
C TYR A 151 25.59 -22.42 -1.24
N ALA A 152 25.97 -23.11 -2.33
CA ALA A 152 26.51 -22.45 -3.51
C ALA A 152 25.47 -21.56 -4.19
N ALA A 153 24.24 -22.06 -4.34
CA ALA A 153 23.12 -21.27 -4.87
C ALA A 153 22.79 -20.07 -3.97
N GLU A 154 22.83 -20.23 -2.65
CA GLU A 154 22.61 -19.14 -1.69
C GLU A 154 23.69 -18.05 -1.83
N CYS A 155 24.96 -18.43 -1.99
CA CYS A 155 26.04 -17.49 -2.28
C CYS A 155 25.82 -16.77 -3.63
N ASP A 156 25.41 -17.49 -4.68
CA ASP A 156 25.10 -16.90 -5.99
C ASP A 156 23.95 -15.87 -5.89
N ARG A 157 22.88 -16.18 -5.15
CA ARG A 157 21.74 -15.27 -4.92
C ARG A 157 22.16 -14.04 -4.15
N LEU A 158 22.90 -14.22 -3.06
CA LEU A 158 23.39 -13.11 -2.25
C LEU A 158 24.31 -12.19 -3.07
N ARG A 159 25.21 -12.77 -3.89
CA ARG A 159 26.05 -12.00 -4.84
C ARG A 159 25.18 -11.14 -5.77
N ARG A 160 24.11 -11.72 -6.31
CA ARG A 160 23.18 -11.02 -7.20
C ARG A 160 22.39 -9.93 -6.47
N GLN A 161 21.86 -10.21 -5.28
CA GLN A 161 21.13 -9.22 -4.47
C GLN A 161 22.00 -8.02 -4.11
N ILE A 162 23.26 -8.25 -3.71
CA ILE A 162 24.23 -7.18 -3.45
C ILE A 162 24.48 -6.37 -4.73
N ALA A 163 24.77 -7.02 -5.85
CA ALA A 163 25.04 -6.34 -7.12
C ALA A 163 23.86 -5.45 -7.57
N VAL A 164 22.63 -5.93 -7.42
CA VAL A 164 21.42 -5.17 -7.75
C VAL A 164 21.21 -3.99 -6.80
N ALA A 165 21.39 -4.18 -5.49
CA ALA A 165 21.28 -3.08 -4.53
C ALA A 165 22.30 -1.96 -4.82
N VAL A 166 23.54 -2.32 -5.12
CA VAL A 166 24.59 -1.37 -5.52
C VAL A 166 24.25 -0.68 -6.85
N ALA A 167 23.66 -1.41 -7.80
CA ALA A 167 23.22 -0.82 -9.07
C ALA A 167 22.09 0.20 -8.87
N ILE A 168 21.12 -0.07 -7.99
CA ILE A 168 20.05 0.88 -7.64
C ILE A 168 20.66 2.14 -7.02
N HIS A 169 21.56 1.99 -6.04
CA HIS A 169 22.26 3.13 -5.44
C HIS A 169 23.02 3.99 -6.46
N ARG A 170 23.64 3.34 -7.45
CA ARG A 170 24.34 4.05 -8.53
C ARG A 170 23.40 4.81 -9.46
N GLN A 171 22.21 4.27 -9.74
CA GLN A 171 21.22 4.90 -10.62
C GLN A 171 20.50 6.06 -9.95
N GLY A 172 20.29 5.97 -8.63
CA GLY A 172 19.68 7.01 -7.82
C GLY A 172 18.59 6.46 -6.91
N ASN A 173 18.62 6.90 -5.66
CA ASN A 173 17.57 6.62 -4.67
C ASN A 173 16.41 7.62 -4.82
N GLY A 174 15.32 7.39 -4.09
CA GLY A 174 14.19 8.31 -3.99
C GLY A 174 13.22 8.27 -5.18
N THR A 175 13.33 7.26 -6.04
CA THR A 175 12.41 7.05 -7.15
C THR A 175 11.51 5.85 -6.90
N ILE A 176 10.31 5.88 -7.47
CA ILE A 176 9.37 4.74 -7.49
C ILE A 176 10.08 3.48 -8.02
N GLY A 177 10.86 3.63 -9.10
CA GLY A 177 11.63 2.54 -9.68
C GLY A 177 12.66 1.93 -8.72
N ALA A 178 13.31 2.75 -7.88
CA ALA A 178 14.23 2.26 -6.86
C ALA A 178 13.50 1.49 -5.75
N LEU A 179 12.33 1.95 -5.32
CA LEU A 179 11.51 1.25 -4.32
C LEU A 179 10.99 -0.10 -4.85
N LEU A 180 10.41 -0.12 -6.06
CA LEU A 180 9.92 -1.35 -6.69
C LEU A 180 11.03 -2.37 -6.92
N ARG A 181 12.16 -1.94 -7.50
CA ARG A 181 13.33 -2.83 -7.73
C ARG A 181 13.97 -3.26 -6.43
N GLY A 182 14.03 -2.38 -5.42
CA GLY A 182 14.54 -2.69 -4.10
C GLY A 182 13.71 -3.75 -3.39
N ALA A 183 12.38 -3.61 -3.44
CA ALA A 183 11.44 -4.57 -2.84
C ALA A 183 11.50 -5.93 -3.54
N ALA A 184 11.46 -5.94 -4.88
CA ALA A 184 11.67 -7.15 -5.67
C ALA A 184 13.02 -7.81 -5.33
N ASN A 185 14.10 -7.02 -5.22
CA ASN A 185 15.41 -7.55 -4.88
C ASN A 185 15.46 -8.18 -3.48
N ALA A 186 14.82 -7.57 -2.48
CA ALA A 186 14.73 -8.11 -1.12
C ALA A 186 14.02 -9.48 -1.08
N LEU A 187 13.04 -9.69 -1.96
CA LEU A 187 12.30 -10.96 -2.11
C LEU A 187 12.99 -11.97 -3.05
N ASP A 188 14.15 -11.63 -3.59
CA ASP A 188 14.87 -12.38 -4.63
C ASP A 188 14.05 -12.55 -5.92
N LEU A 189 13.45 -11.45 -6.38
CA LEU A 189 12.71 -11.34 -7.64
C LEU A 189 13.45 -10.42 -8.63
N ASP A 190 13.23 -10.65 -9.93
CA ASP A 190 13.64 -9.78 -11.02
C ASP A 190 12.44 -8.99 -11.55
N VAL A 191 12.55 -7.66 -11.58
CA VAL A 191 11.57 -6.80 -12.26
C VAL A 191 11.74 -6.94 -13.77
N VAL A 192 10.69 -7.43 -14.45
CA VAL A 192 10.63 -7.60 -15.90
C VAL A 192 10.12 -6.32 -16.56
N GLN A 193 9.02 -5.80 -16.05
CA GLN A 193 8.35 -4.62 -16.58
C GLN A 193 7.77 -3.80 -15.44
N VAL A 194 7.68 -2.47 -15.64
CA VAL A 194 6.92 -1.58 -14.78
C VAL A 194 5.81 -0.95 -15.59
N ARG A 195 4.59 -0.98 -15.06
CA ARG A 195 3.38 -0.35 -15.61
C ARG A 195 2.94 0.76 -14.65
N HIS A 196 2.34 1.80 -15.20
CA HIS A 196 1.85 2.95 -14.43
C HIS A 196 0.38 3.16 -14.76
N SER A 197 -0.42 3.48 -13.74
CA SER A 197 -1.80 3.89 -13.95
C SER A 197 -1.89 5.26 -14.62
N THR A 198 -3.04 5.54 -15.21
CA THR A 198 -3.31 6.81 -15.88
C THR A 198 -3.42 7.99 -14.91
N ASP A 199 -3.89 7.75 -13.68
CA ASP A 199 -3.96 8.74 -12.60
C ASP A 199 -2.58 9.08 -12.01
N GLY A 200 -1.56 8.28 -12.34
CA GLY A 200 -0.17 8.49 -11.94
C GLY A 200 0.15 8.07 -10.50
N TYR A 201 -0.81 7.51 -9.74
CA TYR A 201 -0.60 7.14 -8.33
C TYR A 201 -0.23 5.66 -8.15
N TRP A 202 -0.49 4.80 -9.13
CA TRP A 202 -0.18 3.38 -9.05
C TRP A 202 0.95 2.98 -9.99
N HIS A 203 1.87 2.18 -9.45
CA HIS A 203 3.00 1.64 -10.20
C HIS A 203 3.16 0.16 -9.90
N LEU A 204 3.15 -0.63 -10.96
CA LEU A 204 3.03 -2.08 -10.93
C LEU A 204 4.28 -2.69 -11.54
N ALA A 205 5.04 -3.47 -10.79
CA ALA A 205 6.21 -4.18 -11.27
C ALA A 205 5.90 -5.66 -11.46
N ASP A 206 5.83 -6.09 -12.72
CA ASP A 206 5.75 -7.50 -13.07
C ASP A 206 7.11 -8.14 -12.80
N CYS A 207 7.12 -9.08 -11.88
CA CYS A 207 8.31 -9.69 -11.31
C CYS A 207 8.39 -11.17 -11.69
N ARG A 208 9.61 -11.69 -11.81
CA ARG A 208 9.86 -13.13 -11.94
C ARG A 208 10.71 -13.61 -10.79
N ASP A 209 10.38 -14.77 -10.29
CA ASP A 209 11.20 -15.41 -9.28
C ASP A 209 12.60 -15.70 -9.81
N ARG A 210 13.63 -15.35 -9.03
CA ARG A 210 15.00 -15.70 -9.41
C ARG A 210 15.26 -17.16 -9.13
N VAL A 211 14.59 -17.78 -8.16
CA VAL A 211 14.70 -19.22 -7.90
C VAL A 211 14.08 -19.96 -9.08
N THR A 212 14.93 -20.63 -9.85
CA THR A 212 14.52 -21.39 -11.03
C THR A 212 14.84 -22.85 -10.75
N LEU A 213 13.81 -23.69 -10.74
CA LEU A 213 13.99 -25.12 -10.59
C LEU A 213 14.46 -25.73 -11.91
N VAL A 214 15.39 -26.66 -11.82
CA VAL A 214 15.82 -27.49 -12.95
C VAL A 214 15.18 -28.86 -12.78
N ARG A 215 14.32 -29.22 -13.72
CA ARG A 215 13.66 -30.52 -13.76
C ARG A 215 14.47 -31.46 -14.66
N PRO A 216 14.96 -32.61 -14.18
CA PRO A 216 15.47 -33.66 -15.07
C PRO A 216 14.32 -34.21 -15.91
N GLU A 217 14.55 -34.48 -17.19
CA GLU A 217 13.53 -34.98 -18.14
C GLU A 217 13.63 -36.51 -18.32
N PRO A 218 12.56 -37.19 -18.78
CA PRO A 218 12.59 -38.64 -18.90
C PRO A 218 13.61 -39.09 -19.96
N PRO A 219 14.17 -40.32 -19.83
CA PRO A 219 15.04 -40.88 -20.85
C PRO A 219 14.40 -40.84 -22.24
N GLY A 220 15.12 -40.29 -23.22
CA GLY A 220 14.62 -40.11 -24.59
C GLY A 220 14.02 -38.73 -24.89
N ALA A 221 13.92 -37.83 -23.90
CA ALA A 221 13.58 -36.44 -24.14
C ALA A 221 14.68 -35.71 -24.96
N PRO A 222 14.32 -34.70 -25.79
CA PRO A 222 15.29 -33.96 -26.60
C PRO A 222 16.35 -33.21 -25.78
N ARG A 223 16.01 -32.85 -24.54
CA ARG A 223 16.90 -32.23 -23.56
C ARG A 223 16.87 -33.05 -22.28
N PRO A 224 18.01 -33.31 -21.63
CA PRO A 224 18.06 -34.09 -20.39
C PRO A 224 17.50 -33.33 -19.18
N THR A 225 17.36 -32.01 -19.28
CA THR A 225 16.83 -31.14 -18.23
C THR A 225 16.08 -29.96 -18.81
N THR A 226 15.06 -29.48 -18.10
CA THR A 226 14.29 -28.27 -18.44
C THR A 226 14.27 -27.32 -17.24
N ALA A 227 14.54 -26.04 -17.50
CA ALA A 227 14.32 -24.99 -16.52
C ALA A 227 12.83 -24.68 -16.43
N VAL A 228 12.28 -24.72 -15.22
CA VAL A 228 10.88 -24.41 -14.95
C VAL A 228 10.71 -22.89 -14.95
N PRO A 229 9.82 -22.33 -15.79
CA PRO A 229 9.53 -20.91 -15.72
C PRO A 229 8.82 -20.59 -14.40
N PRO A 230 9.32 -19.60 -13.63
CA PRO A 230 8.64 -19.18 -12.42
C PRO A 230 7.32 -18.48 -12.75
N PRO A 231 6.33 -18.47 -11.84
CA PRO A 231 5.15 -17.64 -11.98
C PRO A 231 5.56 -16.16 -12.02
N THR A 232 4.68 -15.35 -12.61
CA THR A 232 4.83 -13.90 -12.55
C THR A 232 4.27 -13.41 -11.22
N ASP A 233 5.08 -12.68 -10.47
CA ASP A 233 4.68 -11.98 -9.27
C ASP A 233 4.38 -10.52 -9.56
N LEU A 234 3.65 -9.89 -8.66
CA LEU A 234 3.45 -8.46 -8.71
C LEU A 234 3.95 -7.78 -7.43
N VAL A 235 4.76 -6.75 -7.62
CA VAL A 235 5.05 -5.76 -6.58
C VAL A 235 4.37 -4.46 -7.00
N ALA A 236 3.50 -3.90 -6.15
CA ALA A 236 2.81 -2.65 -6.45
C ALA A 236 3.25 -1.54 -5.50
N LEU A 237 3.15 -0.29 -5.95
CA LEU A 237 3.37 0.89 -5.14
C LEU A 237 2.25 1.89 -5.43
N GLU A 238 1.60 2.33 -4.35
CA GLU A 238 0.62 3.41 -4.33
C GLU A 238 1.28 4.67 -3.77
N GLU A 239 1.33 5.74 -4.57
CA GLU A 239 1.70 7.07 -4.12
C GLU A 239 0.49 7.78 -3.50
N ASN A 240 0.75 8.46 -2.39
CA ASN A 240 -0.22 9.25 -1.62
C ASN A 240 -1.54 8.51 -1.40
N PRO A 241 -1.51 7.36 -0.68
CA PRO A 241 -2.68 6.53 -0.46
C PRO A 241 -3.81 7.30 0.21
N TYR A 242 -5.05 6.95 -0.09
CA TYR A 242 -6.21 7.53 0.59
C TYR A 242 -6.21 7.17 2.08
N ALA A 243 -6.50 8.16 2.90
CA ALA A 243 -6.71 8.03 4.32
C ALA A 243 -8.01 8.74 4.72
N PRO A 244 -8.80 8.16 5.65
CA PRO A 244 -9.92 8.86 6.23
C PRO A 244 -9.42 10.06 7.03
N ARG A 245 -10.14 11.16 6.88
CA ARG A 245 -9.94 12.42 7.60
C ARG A 245 -11.27 12.87 8.18
N LYS A 246 -11.18 13.54 9.32
CA LYS A 246 -12.34 14.06 10.01
C LYS A 246 -12.05 15.37 10.73
N VAL A 247 -13.10 16.17 10.86
CA VAL A 247 -13.21 17.24 11.84
C VAL A 247 -14.09 16.73 12.97
N GLU A 248 -13.54 16.68 14.18
CA GLU A 248 -14.30 16.26 15.36
C GLU A 248 -15.50 17.19 15.61
N PRO A 249 -16.60 16.68 16.20
CA PRO A 249 -17.79 17.47 16.48
C PRO A 249 -17.49 18.76 17.25
N PHE A 250 -17.92 19.92 16.71
CA PHE A 250 -17.80 21.22 17.36
C PHE A 250 -19.14 21.95 17.40
N ALA A 251 -19.36 22.71 18.47
CA ALA A 251 -20.59 23.47 18.68
C ALA A 251 -20.73 24.61 17.66
N VAL A 252 -21.93 24.76 17.09
CA VAL A 252 -22.28 25.85 16.18
C VAL A 252 -23.58 26.53 16.56
N GLN A 253 -23.68 27.81 16.24
CA GLN A 253 -24.86 28.66 16.42
C GLN A 253 -25.56 28.92 15.08
N HIS A 254 -26.83 29.36 15.13
CA HIS A 254 -27.51 29.86 13.94
C HIS A 254 -26.70 30.98 13.27
N ALA A 255 -26.60 30.95 11.95
CA ALA A 255 -25.85 31.88 11.11
C ALA A 255 -24.33 31.94 11.39
N GLN A 256 -23.78 30.98 12.15
CA GLN A 256 -22.35 30.95 12.43
C GLN A 256 -21.56 30.67 11.15
N ARG A 257 -20.55 31.50 10.91
CA ARG A 257 -19.54 31.32 9.86
C ARG A 257 -18.32 30.63 10.44
N PHE A 258 -17.75 29.70 9.69
CA PHE A 258 -16.53 28.99 10.06
C PHE A 258 -15.73 28.63 8.80
N ALA A 259 -14.55 28.07 8.98
CA ALA A 259 -13.70 27.63 7.89
C ALA A 259 -13.01 26.32 8.24
N ILE A 260 -12.78 25.49 7.22
CA ILE A 260 -12.03 24.24 7.33
C ILE A 260 -10.83 24.35 6.41
N THR A 261 -9.63 24.13 6.96
CA THR A 261 -8.38 24.19 6.19
C THR A 261 -7.78 22.80 6.06
N ARG A 262 -7.42 22.40 4.83
CA ARG A 262 -6.80 21.11 4.51
C ARG A 262 -5.63 21.25 3.52
N PRO A 263 -4.56 20.43 3.66
CA PRO A 263 -3.36 20.50 2.82
C PRO A 263 -3.43 19.67 1.53
N GLY A 264 -4.62 19.24 1.11
CA GLY A 264 -4.83 18.25 0.04
C GLY A 264 -4.31 18.58 -1.35
N PHE A 265 -4.46 17.62 -2.25
CA PHE A 265 -4.07 17.75 -3.67
C PHE A 265 -5.22 18.21 -4.58
N GLU A 266 -6.46 17.85 -4.22
CA GLU A 266 -7.65 18.07 -5.04
C GLU A 266 -8.88 18.39 -4.19
N ALA A 267 -9.93 18.94 -4.79
CA ALA A 267 -11.21 19.10 -4.09
C ALA A 267 -11.81 17.71 -3.79
N VAL A 268 -12.30 17.50 -2.57
CA VAL A 268 -12.84 16.19 -2.15
C VAL A 268 -14.30 16.33 -1.72
N PRO A 269 -15.15 15.35 -2.06
CA PRO A 269 -16.50 15.30 -1.53
C PRO A 269 -16.45 14.97 -0.03
N VAL A 270 -17.39 15.53 0.73
CA VAL A 270 -17.40 15.45 2.20
C VAL A 270 -18.76 15.04 2.72
N THR A 271 -18.75 14.14 3.71
CA THR A 271 -19.89 13.76 4.53
C THR A 271 -20.07 14.79 5.65
N VAL A 272 -21.26 15.37 5.76
CA VAL A 272 -21.60 16.35 6.80
C VAL A 272 -22.42 15.67 7.88
N ARG A 273 -22.01 15.84 9.14
CA ARG A 273 -22.65 15.24 10.30
C ARG A 273 -23.15 16.33 11.24
N ILE A 274 -24.41 16.26 11.61
CA ILE A 274 -25.09 17.26 12.43
C ILE A 274 -25.70 16.54 13.63
N THR A 275 -25.15 16.76 14.82
CA THR A 275 -25.73 16.26 16.06
C THR A 275 -26.70 17.28 16.63
N GLY A 276 -27.91 16.82 16.92
CA GLY A 276 -28.97 17.63 17.53
C GLY A 276 -28.60 18.07 18.94
N VAL A 277 -28.98 19.30 19.29
CA VAL A 277 -28.76 19.89 20.62
C VAL A 277 -30.08 20.42 21.17
N ALA A 278 -30.57 19.78 22.24
CA ALA A 278 -31.91 20.00 22.76
C ALA A 278 -32.98 19.92 21.64
N ASP A 279 -33.87 20.90 21.58
CA ASP A 279 -34.92 21.08 20.57
C ASP A 279 -34.57 22.16 19.51
N ARG A 280 -33.28 22.53 19.41
CA ARG A 280 -32.84 23.72 18.66
C ARG A 280 -32.46 23.43 17.21
N THR A 281 -32.15 22.17 16.89
CA THR A 281 -31.65 21.78 15.56
C THR A 281 -32.80 21.57 14.57
N MET A 282 -33.47 22.67 14.23
CA MET A 282 -34.61 22.69 13.33
C MET A 282 -34.18 23.04 11.92
N TRP A 283 -34.49 22.17 10.96
CA TRP A 283 -34.22 22.33 9.54
C TRP A 283 -32.78 22.79 9.27
N PRO A 284 -31.78 22.00 9.72
CA PRO A 284 -30.39 22.43 9.63
C PRO A 284 -29.95 22.51 8.16
N MET A 285 -29.10 23.49 7.89
CA MET A 285 -28.52 23.75 6.58
C MET A 285 -27.04 24.07 6.72
N VAL A 286 -26.22 23.43 5.89
CA VAL A 286 -24.77 23.67 5.81
C VAL A 286 -24.44 24.16 4.42
N VAL A 287 -23.74 25.29 4.33
CA VAL A 287 -23.46 25.96 3.05
C VAL A 287 -21.99 26.21 2.87
N ASN A 288 -21.45 25.78 1.72
CA ASN A 288 -20.14 26.18 1.24
C ASN A 288 -20.25 27.58 0.63
N ARG A 289 -19.58 28.54 1.26
CA ARG A 289 -19.57 29.96 0.88
C ARG A 289 -18.72 30.24 -0.34
N ASP A 290 -17.79 29.37 -0.69
CA ASP A 290 -16.92 29.53 -1.87
C ASP A 290 -17.65 29.14 -3.15
N THR A 291 -18.54 28.14 -3.08
CA THR A 291 -19.23 27.56 -4.25
C THR A 291 -20.72 27.89 -4.32
N GLY A 292 -21.31 28.36 -3.20
CA GLY A 292 -22.76 28.56 -3.09
C GLY A 292 -23.56 27.25 -3.00
N VAL A 293 -22.89 26.11 -2.84
CA VAL A 293 -23.55 24.81 -2.69
C VAL A 293 -23.97 24.62 -1.24
N GLY A 294 -25.23 24.29 -1.02
CA GLY A 294 -25.77 23.97 0.29
C GLY A 294 -26.46 22.61 0.33
N VAL A 295 -26.45 22.00 1.51
CA VAL A 295 -27.23 20.79 1.83
C VAL A 295 -28.09 21.07 3.04
N ALA A 296 -29.32 20.57 3.03
CA ALA A 296 -30.31 20.86 4.06
C ALA A 296 -31.21 19.65 4.33
N TYR A 297 -31.80 19.63 5.52
CA TYR A 297 -32.74 18.62 5.98
C TYR A 297 -34.03 19.28 6.47
N HIS A 298 -35.17 18.70 6.13
CA HIS A 298 -36.50 19.18 6.48
C HIS A 298 -37.00 18.34 7.65
N GLY A 299 -36.78 18.85 8.85
CA GLY A 299 -37.19 18.18 10.08
C GLY A 299 -36.41 18.69 11.29
N ALA A 300 -36.75 18.14 12.45
CA ALA A 300 -35.96 18.31 13.67
C ALA A 300 -34.88 17.23 13.72
N VAL A 301 -33.66 17.60 14.14
CA VAL A 301 -32.67 16.63 14.61
C VAL A 301 -32.76 16.59 16.14
N PRO A 302 -33.32 15.53 16.74
CA PRO A 302 -33.52 15.49 18.18
C PRO A 302 -32.21 15.54 18.97
N ASP A 303 -32.28 15.93 20.25
CA ASP A 303 -31.13 15.99 21.13
C ASP A 303 -30.29 14.72 21.10
N THR A 304 -28.97 14.87 20.95
CA THR A 304 -27.96 13.82 20.84
C THR A 304 -28.08 12.89 19.62
N LYS A 305 -29.13 13.04 18.79
CA LYS A 305 -29.29 12.26 17.56
C LYS A 305 -28.47 12.87 16.44
N GLU A 306 -28.00 12.03 15.52
CA GLU A 306 -27.11 12.43 14.45
C GLU A 306 -27.79 12.31 13.09
N LEU A 307 -27.82 13.44 12.36
CA LEU A 307 -28.12 13.48 10.94
C LEU A 307 -26.80 13.38 10.17
N VAL A 308 -26.71 12.42 9.25
CA VAL A 308 -25.58 12.22 8.35
C VAL A 308 -26.04 12.50 6.93
N LEU A 309 -25.47 13.53 6.32
CA LEU A 309 -25.64 13.85 4.90
C LEU A 309 -24.38 13.35 4.18
N ASP A 310 -24.48 12.20 3.53
CA ASP A 310 -23.33 11.50 3.00
C ASP A 310 -22.86 12.04 1.65
N ARG A 311 -21.57 11.81 1.36
CA ARG A 311 -20.93 12.19 0.12
C ARG A 311 -21.50 11.48 -1.12
N ASP A 312 -22.20 10.37 -0.93
CA ASP A 312 -22.86 9.62 -2.00
C ASP A 312 -24.31 10.10 -2.27
N GLY A 313 -24.75 11.16 -1.58
CA GLY A 313 -26.09 11.74 -1.73
C GLY A 313 -27.18 11.06 -0.89
N THR A 314 -26.80 10.11 -0.02
CA THR A 314 -27.69 9.49 0.97
C THR A 314 -27.82 10.37 2.21
N ALA A 315 -28.93 10.22 2.94
CA ALA A 315 -29.11 10.92 4.21
C ALA A 315 -29.71 9.97 5.25
N THR A 316 -29.13 9.95 6.44
CA THR A 316 -29.65 9.13 7.55
C THR A 316 -29.78 9.95 8.83
N LEU A 317 -30.80 9.66 9.64
CA LEU A 317 -31.00 10.21 10.98
C LEU A 317 -30.96 9.04 11.97
N ASP A 318 -29.94 8.99 12.82
CA ASP A 318 -29.69 7.88 13.77
C ASP A 318 -29.74 6.49 13.08
N GLY A 319 -29.23 6.42 11.85
CA GLY A 319 -29.21 5.23 11.00
C GLY A 319 -30.49 4.98 10.18
N ALA A 320 -31.58 5.71 10.40
CA ALA A 320 -32.79 5.60 9.58
C ALA A 320 -32.68 6.47 8.32
N ASP A 321 -33.09 5.96 7.15
CA ASP A 321 -33.09 6.72 5.91
C ASP A 321 -34.04 7.92 5.97
N VAL A 322 -33.50 9.10 5.66
CA VAL A 322 -34.22 10.37 5.59
C VAL A 322 -33.90 11.14 4.30
N ALA A 323 -33.44 10.44 3.25
CA ALA A 323 -33.10 11.05 1.96
C ALA A 323 -34.25 11.86 1.36
N GLY A 324 -35.49 11.38 1.48
CA GLY A 324 -36.67 12.10 0.99
C GLY A 324 -37.01 13.39 1.77
N HIS A 325 -36.34 13.65 2.88
CA HIS A 325 -36.42 14.89 3.64
C HIS A 325 -35.18 15.77 3.48
N SER A 326 -34.25 15.40 2.60
CA SER A 326 -32.98 16.09 2.45
C SER A 326 -32.79 16.56 1.01
N TRP A 327 -32.28 17.76 0.82
CA TRP A 327 -32.04 18.33 -0.51
C TRP A 327 -30.73 19.09 -0.56
N SER A 328 -30.29 19.35 -1.78
CA SER A 328 -29.19 20.25 -2.06
C SER A 328 -29.68 21.49 -2.79
N PHE A 329 -28.87 22.54 -2.81
CA PHE A 329 -29.12 23.71 -3.64
C PHE A 329 -27.81 24.35 -4.08
N GLN A 330 -27.89 25.20 -5.11
CA GLN A 330 -26.78 26.03 -5.54
C GLN A 330 -27.26 27.47 -5.74
N GLY A 331 -26.53 28.41 -5.15
CA GLY A 331 -26.68 29.84 -5.41
C GLY A 331 -26.36 30.69 -4.19
N ALA A 332 -26.73 31.97 -4.28
CA ALA A 332 -26.47 32.93 -3.22
C ALA A 332 -27.44 32.74 -2.04
N VAL A 333 -26.90 32.69 -0.82
CA VAL A 333 -27.70 32.61 0.42
C VAL A 333 -27.38 33.72 1.43
N PHE A 334 -26.46 34.64 1.09
CA PHE A 334 -26.04 35.73 1.99
C PHE A 334 -26.49 37.08 1.45
N ALA A 335 -27.64 37.56 1.92
CA ALA A 335 -28.08 38.94 1.73
C ALA A 335 -27.81 39.69 3.05
N GLN A 336 -26.67 40.36 3.18
CA GLN A 336 -26.38 41.15 4.37
C GLN A 336 -25.87 42.54 3.99
N ASP A 337 -26.44 43.58 4.62
CA ASP A 337 -25.90 44.94 4.62
C ASP A 337 -24.63 44.94 5.50
N GLY A 338 -23.46 44.78 4.88
CA GLY A 338 -22.15 44.75 5.56
C GLY A 338 -21.00 44.36 4.64
N GLU A 339 -19.77 44.26 5.18
CA GLU A 339 -18.61 43.73 4.44
C GLU A 339 -18.81 42.24 4.11
N ILE A 340 -19.43 41.97 2.96
CA ILE A 340 -19.38 40.66 2.31
C ILE A 340 -17.93 40.44 1.87
N SER A 341 -17.37 39.27 2.19
CA SER A 341 -16.03 38.96 1.68
C SER A 341 -16.10 38.92 0.16
N PRO A 342 -15.19 39.55 -0.59
CA PRO A 342 -15.21 39.52 -2.06
C PRO A 342 -15.06 38.10 -2.64
N LEU A 343 -14.69 37.14 -1.79
CA LEU A 343 -14.57 35.73 -2.12
C LEU A 343 -15.89 34.98 -1.94
N ASP A 344 -16.89 35.52 -1.25
CA ASP A 344 -18.17 34.82 -1.02
C ASP A 344 -18.98 34.67 -2.30
N PHE A 345 -19.63 33.52 -2.46
CA PHE A 345 -20.70 33.34 -3.42
C PHE A 345 -21.92 34.14 -2.97
N ALA A 346 -22.12 35.30 -3.60
CA ALA A 346 -23.02 36.34 -3.13
C ALA A 346 -24.15 36.65 -4.12
N PHE A 347 -25.16 37.38 -3.64
CA PHE A 347 -26.25 37.84 -4.50
C PHE A 347 -25.71 38.84 -5.52
N THR A 348 -26.08 38.64 -6.77
CA THR A 348 -25.74 39.54 -7.88
C THR A 348 -26.98 39.86 -8.70
N ASP A 349 -27.01 41.05 -9.31
CA ASP A 349 -28.00 41.36 -10.34
C ASP A 349 -27.65 40.65 -11.66
N ASP A 350 -28.58 40.62 -12.61
CA ASP A 350 -28.42 39.94 -13.92
C ASP A 350 -27.25 40.49 -14.76
N ALA A 351 -26.58 41.57 -14.31
CA ALA A 351 -25.48 42.24 -15.00
C ALA A 351 -24.12 42.18 -14.26
N GLY A 352 -24.06 41.72 -13.01
CA GLY A 352 -22.90 41.90 -12.14
C GLY A 352 -22.22 40.62 -11.72
N ALA A 353 -21.07 40.30 -12.32
CA ALA A 353 -20.12 39.41 -11.66
C ALA A 353 -19.70 40.05 -10.33
N THR A 354 -19.67 39.29 -9.22
CA THR A 354 -18.79 39.65 -8.09
C THR A 354 -17.37 39.88 -8.64
N PRO A 355 -16.44 40.54 -7.92
CA PRO A 355 -15.07 40.73 -8.41
C PRO A 355 -14.38 39.44 -8.91
N ASN A 356 -14.90 38.27 -8.52
CA ASN A 356 -14.43 36.93 -8.89
C ASN A 356 -15.41 36.11 -9.75
N GLY A 357 -16.53 36.66 -10.24
CA GLY A 357 -17.49 35.94 -11.10
C GLY A 357 -18.36 34.89 -10.39
N GLN A 358 -18.41 34.92 -9.06
CA GLN A 358 -19.13 33.97 -8.22
C GLN A 358 -20.39 34.64 -7.67
N GLY A 359 -21.53 34.48 -8.35
CA GLY A 359 -22.80 35.05 -7.93
C GLY A 359 -24.01 34.40 -8.59
N ALA A 360 -25.16 34.55 -7.94
CA ALA A 360 -26.45 34.15 -8.49
C ALA A 360 -27.55 35.05 -7.94
N THR A 361 -28.63 35.21 -8.70
CA THR A 361 -29.80 36.00 -8.28
C THR A 361 -30.56 35.32 -7.13
N PHE A 362 -30.70 33.99 -7.15
CA PHE A 362 -31.34 33.20 -6.09
C PHE A 362 -30.72 31.81 -5.96
N ALA A 363 -30.85 31.19 -4.79
CA ALA A 363 -30.51 29.79 -4.58
C ALA A 363 -31.53 28.87 -5.28
N THR A 364 -31.06 27.96 -6.12
CA THR A 364 -31.88 26.98 -6.82
C THR A 364 -31.76 25.61 -6.15
N PRO A 365 -32.84 25.06 -5.58
CA PRO A 365 -32.80 23.73 -5.00
C PRO A 365 -32.82 22.64 -6.08
N ILE A 366 -32.06 21.57 -5.82
CA ILE A 366 -31.87 20.42 -6.70
C ILE A 366 -31.87 19.16 -5.81
N PRO A 367 -32.64 18.12 -6.14
CA PRO A 367 -33.51 17.97 -7.32
C PRO A 367 -34.94 18.51 -7.13
N PHE A 368 -35.29 18.98 -5.95
CA PHE A 368 -36.66 19.37 -5.60
C PHE A 368 -36.83 20.90 -5.70
N ALA A 369 -37.40 21.37 -6.81
CA ALA A 369 -37.49 22.80 -7.14
C ALA A 369 -38.23 23.65 -6.08
N ASP A 370 -39.21 23.05 -5.41
CA ASP A 370 -40.06 23.74 -4.45
C ASP A 370 -39.51 23.63 -3.01
N ALA A 371 -38.29 23.13 -2.79
CA ALA A 371 -37.77 22.83 -1.45
C ALA A 371 -37.72 24.05 -0.49
N PHE A 372 -37.65 25.27 -1.03
CA PHE A 372 -37.69 26.50 -0.24
C PHE A 372 -39.12 27.02 0.00
N ASP A 373 -40.13 26.49 -0.70
CA ASP A 373 -41.53 26.85 -0.53
C ASP A 373 -42.03 26.37 0.85
N ALA A 374 -42.82 27.20 1.52
CA ALA A 374 -43.47 26.86 2.76
C ALA A 374 -44.50 25.72 2.61
N LEU A 375 -45.07 25.54 1.41
CA LEU A 375 -46.07 24.52 1.10
C LEU A 375 -45.48 23.27 0.42
N ALA A 376 -44.16 23.16 0.38
CA ALA A 376 -43.47 22.02 -0.21
C ALA A 376 -43.94 20.69 0.39
N ALA A 377 -44.18 19.69 -0.47
CA ALA A 377 -44.60 18.35 -0.05
C ALA A 377 -43.39 17.50 0.36
N TRP A 378 -43.42 16.97 1.58
CA TRP A 378 -42.38 16.10 2.14
C TRP A 378 -42.98 14.76 2.60
N PRO A 379 -42.27 13.63 2.45
CA PRO A 379 -40.98 13.46 1.78
C PRO A 379 -41.09 13.56 0.24
N HIS A 380 -39.99 13.94 -0.42
CA HIS A 380 -39.84 13.87 -1.88
C HIS A 380 -39.13 12.58 -2.32
N ALA A 381 -39.34 12.16 -3.57
CA ALA A 381 -38.85 10.87 -4.09
C ALA A 381 -37.33 10.85 -4.41
N ALA A 382 -36.70 12.01 -4.49
CA ALA A 382 -35.29 12.13 -4.82
C ALA A 382 -34.43 12.30 -3.55
N GLY A 383 -33.11 12.12 -3.62
CA GLY A 383 -32.19 12.35 -2.49
C GLY A 383 -31.38 13.64 -2.66
N VAL A 384 -30.31 13.78 -1.87
CA VAL A 384 -29.33 14.86 -2.04
C VAL A 384 -28.57 14.63 -3.36
N ARG A 385 -28.40 15.67 -4.19
CA ARG A 385 -27.82 15.56 -5.54
C ARG A 385 -26.48 16.24 -5.69
N LEU A 386 -26.34 17.45 -5.14
CA LEU A 386 -25.06 18.14 -5.09
C LEU A 386 -24.35 17.77 -3.81
N VAL A 387 -23.15 17.24 -3.98
CA VAL A 387 -22.29 16.83 -2.88
C VAL A 387 -21.47 18.04 -2.44
N GLN A 388 -21.41 18.24 -1.13
CA GLN A 388 -20.52 19.25 -0.55
C GLN A 388 -19.07 18.87 -0.82
N THR A 389 -18.27 19.86 -1.20
CA THR A 389 -16.83 19.65 -1.44
C THR A 389 -16.00 20.55 -0.55
N LEU A 390 -14.88 20.02 -0.06
CA LEU A 390 -13.80 20.81 0.51
C LEU A 390 -12.78 21.10 -0.58
N ALA A 391 -12.43 22.37 -0.78
CA ALA A 391 -11.34 22.77 -1.65
C ALA A 391 -9.97 22.51 -0.99
N VAL A 392 -8.90 22.53 -1.78
CA VAL A 392 -7.53 22.58 -1.25
C VAL A 392 -7.30 23.93 -0.56
N GLY A 393 -6.64 23.92 0.59
CA GLY A 393 -6.47 25.11 1.40
C GLY A 393 -7.69 25.35 2.28
N THR A 394 -8.22 26.57 2.28
CA THR A 394 -9.31 26.96 3.19
C THR A 394 -10.63 26.97 2.45
N THR A 395 -11.60 26.17 2.91
CA THR A 395 -13.00 26.24 2.49
C THR A 395 -13.83 26.97 3.54
N ARG A 396 -14.64 27.93 3.12
CA ARG A 396 -15.45 28.78 4.02
C ARG A 396 -16.88 28.27 4.06
N TRP A 397 -17.44 28.21 5.27
CA TRP A 397 -18.73 27.58 5.52
C TRP A 397 -19.65 28.49 6.35
N ALA A 398 -20.95 28.22 6.28
CA ALA A 398 -21.94 28.73 7.22
C ALA A 398 -22.93 27.65 7.63
N PHE A 399 -23.42 27.75 8.86
CA PHE A 399 -24.46 26.90 9.42
C PHE A 399 -25.72 27.71 9.70
N PHE A 400 -26.87 27.12 9.39
CA PHE A 400 -28.17 27.70 9.68
C PHE A 400 -29.13 26.64 10.24
N VAL A 401 -30.04 27.11 11.07
CA VAL A 401 -31.26 26.41 11.51
C VAL A 401 -32.43 27.35 11.29
N ARG A 402 -33.66 26.86 11.19
CA ARG A 402 -34.83 27.74 11.21
C ARG A 402 -35.13 28.20 12.63
N GLU A 403 -35.19 29.51 12.78
CA GLU A 403 -35.61 30.21 13.99
C GLU A 403 -36.81 31.08 13.61
N ALA A 404 -37.93 30.90 14.32
CA ALA A 404 -39.12 31.72 14.18
C ALA A 404 -39.18 32.68 15.36
N VAL A 405 -39.38 33.96 15.10
CA VAL A 405 -39.53 34.97 16.16
C VAL A 405 -41.00 35.37 16.19
N TYR A 406 -41.68 35.06 17.29
CA TYR A 406 -43.10 35.36 17.43
C TYR A 406 -43.27 36.67 18.20
N GLY A 407 -44.02 37.61 17.59
CA GLY A 407 -44.62 38.70 18.34
C GLY A 407 -45.65 38.12 19.30
N THR A 408 -45.49 38.39 20.59
CA THR A 408 -46.48 37.97 21.59
C THR A 408 -47.08 39.23 22.19
N THR A 409 -48.38 39.21 22.43
CA THR A 409 -49.04 40.22 23.26
C THR A 409 -49.24 39.67 24.66
N ASP A 410 -49.41 40.56 25.64
CA ASP A 410 -49.82 40.14 26.98
C ASP A 410 -51.18 39.39 26.95
N ALA A 411 -51.53 38.73 28.05
CA ALA A 411 -52.77 37.94 28.12
C ALA A 411 -54.05 38.77 27.85
N ALA A 412 -53.96 40.10 27.95
CA ALA A 412 -55.03 41.04 27.66
C ALA A 412 -54.99 41.59 26.22
N GLY A 413 -54.00 41.21 25.41
CA GLY A 413 -53.83 41.65 24.02
C GLY A 413 -53.55 43.15 23.87
N THR A 414 -53.12 43.82 24.94
CA THR A 414 -53.07 45.29 25.04
C THR A 414 -51.65 45.84 24.92
N VAL A 415 -50.64 45.00 25.17
CA VAL A 415 -49.22 45.38 25.11
C VAL A 415 -48.44 44.36 24.29
N ASP A 416 -47.69 44.83 23.31
CA ASP A 416 -46.71 44.01 22.60
C ASP A 416 -45.56 43.66 23.56
N LEU A 417 -45.33 42.37 23.77
CA LEU A 417 -44.21 41.84 24.51
C LEU A 417 -42.96 41.75 23.60
N PRO A 418 -41.74 41.76 24.17
CA PRO A 418 -40.53 41.54 23.40
C PRO A 418 -40.62 40.25 22.59
N ALA A 419 -40.26 40.32 21.31
CA ALA A 419 -40.32 39.18 20.43
C ALA A 419 -39.33 38.09 20.92
N VAL A 420 -39.84 36.88 21.12
CA VAL A 420 -39.04 35.74 21.63
C VAL A 420 -38.77 34.80 20.47
N ALA A 421 -37.50 34.45 20.30
CA ALA A 421 -37.09 33.43 19.37
C ALA A 421 -37.52 32.03 19.82
N TYR A 422 -38.03 31.26 18.87
CA TYR A 422 -38.46 29.89 19.06
C TYR A 422 -37.96 29.05 17.88
N PHE A 423 -37.37 27.90 18.16
CA PHE A 423 -36.90 27.00 17.11
C PHE A 423 -38.09 26.22 16.53
N ALA A 424 -38.75 26.83 15.55
CA ALA A 424 -39.85 26.25 14.79
C ALA A 424 -39.80 26.74 13.33
N ALA A 425 -40.39 25.98 12.42
CA ALA A 425 -40.67 26.46 11.06
C ALA A 425 -41.88 27.41 11.11
N GLY A 426 -41.67 28.66 11.49
CA GLY A 426 -42.69 29.69 11.44
C GLY A 426 -43.10 29.93 9.98
N VAL A 427 -44.37 29.66 9.65
CA VAL A 427 -44.94 29.94 8.32
C VAL A 427 -45.81 31.19 8.44
N TRP A 428 -45.22 32.37 8.58
CA TRP A 428 -45.90 33.66 8.37
C TRP A 428 -44.91 34.78 8.00
N ASP A 429 -45.50 35.80 7.40
CA ASP A 429 -45.02 36.86 6.51
C ASP A 429 -44.00 37.87 7.07
N GLN A 430 -43.66 37.83 8.36
CA GLN A 430 -42.70 38.77 8.97
C GLN A 430 -41.91 38.11 10.11
N SER A 431 -40.81 37.43 9.79
CA SER A 431 -39.81 37.01 10.80
C SER A 431 -38.84 38.16 11.05
N VAL A 432 -38.78 38.66 12.29
CA VAL A 432 -37.89 39.77 12.68
C VAL A 432 -36.70 39.22 13.47
N PHE A 433 -35.48 39.54 13.05
CA PHE A 433 -34.23 39.11 13.69
C PHE A 433 -34.08 39.76 15.09
N ALA A 434 -33.94 38.97 16.15
CA ALA A 434 -33.68 39.48 17.50
C ALA A 434 -32.22 39.23 17.92
N GLY A 435 -31.56 40.29 18.39
CA GLY A 435 -30.16 40.31 18.80
C GLY A 435 -29.95 39.91 20.25
N THR A 436 -29.41 38.71 20.46
CA THR A 436 -28.64 38.26 21.63
C THR A 436 -27.73 37.13 21.13
N PRO A 437 -26.57 36.80 21.77
CA PRO A 437 -25.73 35.73 21.24
C PRO A 437 -26.55 34.44 21.16
N ALA A 438 -26.70 33.92 19.94
CA ALA A 438 -27.53 32.76 19.69
C ALA A 438 -26.97 31.57 20.47
N PRO A 439 -27.82 30.80 21.19
CA PRO A 439 -27.35 29.61 21.89
C PRO A 439 -26.82 28.57 20.89
N GLU A 440 -26.05 27.60 21.37
CA GLU A 440 -25.61 26.45 20.56
C GLU A 440 -26.84 25.80 19.88
N ALA A 441 -26.82 25.69 18.55
CA ALA A 441 -27.93 25.18 17.76
C ALA A 441 -27.71 23.73 17.32
N ALA A 442 -26.46 23.29 17.17
CA ALA A 442 -26.07 21.93 16.82
C ALA A 442 -24.58 21.69 17.11
N LYS A 443 -24.12 20.44 16.93
CA LYS A 443 -22.69 20.13 16.74
C LYS A 443 -22.45 19.65 15.32
N LEU A 444 -21.43 20.19 14.66
CA LEU A 444 -21.04 19.79 13.31
C LEU A 444 -19.76 18.96 13.32
N ALA A 445 -19.74 17.92 12.50
CA ALA A 445 -18.56 17.16 12.13
C ALA A 445 -18.52 16.96 10.61
N PHE A 446 -17.33 16.69 10.08
CA PHE A 446 -17.10 16.47 8.66
C PHE A 446 -16.17 15.30 8.48
N ASP A 447 -16.51 14.36 7.61
CA ASP A 447 -15.70 13.19 7.29
C ASP A 447 -15.42 13.13 5.78
N TRP A 448 -14.18 12.86 5.38
CA TRP A 448 -13.80 12.70 3.96
C TRP A 448 -12.63 11.73 3.80
N GLU A 449 -12.38 11.31 2.56
CA GLU A 449 -11.16 10.60 2.19
C GLU A 449 -10.22 11.52 1.43
N GLU A 450 -8.94 11.46 1.77
CA GLU A 450 -7.93 12.32 1.19
C GLU A 450 -6.62 11.58 1.01
N ARG A 451 -5.96 11.85 -0.12
CA ARG A 451 -4.61 11.36 -0.40
C ARG A 451 -3.63 11.92 0.62
N GLU A 452 -2.94 11.02 1.32
CA GLU A 452 -1.96 11.41 2.32
C GLU A 452 -0.68 11.94 1.65
N PRO A 453 -0.28 13.20 1.89
CA PRO A 453 0.89 13.76 1.25
C PRO A 453 2.17 13.09 1.74
N PHE A 454 3.12 12.91 0.83
CA PHE A 454 4.44 12.33 1.11
C PHE A 454 4.33 10.94 1.75
N ALA A 455 3.38 10.11 1.31
CA ALA A 455 3.25 8.75 1.77
C ALA A 455 3.24 7.79 0.57
N VAL A 456 3.87 6.64 0.73
CA VAL A 456 3.81 5.55 -0.24
C VAL A 456 3.48 4.26 0.47
N ARG A 457 2.61 3.46 -0.14
CA ARG A 457 2.26 2.12 0.32
C ARG A 457 2.74 1.12 -0.73
N LEU A 458 3.62 0.21 -0.33
CA LEU A 458 4.17 -0.82 -1.20
C LEU A 458 3.55 -2.17 -0.87
N PHE A 459 3.13 -2.89 -1.89
CA PHE A 459 2.52 -4.22 -1.78
C PHE A 459 3.47 -5.28 -2.31
N ILE A 460 3.60 -6.37 -1.55
CA ILE A 460 4.40 -7.54 -1.92
C ILE A 460 3.53 -8.81 -2.02
N PRO A 461 3.93 -9.81 -2.82
CA PRO A 461 3.11 -11.01 -3.03
C PRO A 461 2.73 -11.75 -1.75
N GLU A 462 1.48 -12.18 -1.64
CA GLU A 462 0.91 -12.84 -0.46
C GLU A 462 1.61 -14.15 -0.10
N ARG A 463 2.14 -14.88 -1.09
CA ARG A 463 2.85 -16.15 -0.86
C ARG A 463 4.03 -16.02 0.12
N PHE A 464 4.61 -14.82 0.25
CA PHE A 464 5.69 -14.56 1.21
C PHE A 464 5.20 -14.47 2.67
N ALA A 465 3.91 -14.28 2.91
CA ALA A 465 3.31 -14.37 4.25
C ALA A 465 3.48 -15.76 4.87
N THR A 466 3.67 -16.82 4.05
CA THR A 466 3.97 -18.18 4.53
C THR A 466 5.32 -18.30 5.25
N LEU A 467 6.15 -17.26 5.22
CA LEU A 467 7.43 -17.14 5.94
C LEU A 467 7.30 -16.38 7.27
N ASP A 468 6.12 -15.83 7.57
CA ASP A 468 5.88 -15.11 8.82
C ASP A 468 5.72 -16.09 9.99
N ASP A 469 6.19 -15.64 11.15
CA ASP A 469 5.98 -16.35 12.40
C ASP A 469 4.56 -16.08 12.91
N THR A 470 3.78 -17.15 13.09
CA THR A 470 2.39 -17.09 13.58
C THR A 470 2.28 -17.08 15.11
N ALA A 471 3.42 -17.19 15.83
CA ALA A 471 3.44 -17.11 17.28
C ALA A 471 3.04 -15.72 17.80
N SER A 472 2.51 -15.66 19.03
CA SER A 472 2.14 -14.41 19.71
C SER A 472 2.86 -14.30 21.06
N PRO A 473 3.81 -13.35 21.24
CA PRO A 473 4.37 -12.46 20.22
C PRO A 473 5.27 -13.21 19.22
N PRO A 474 5.41 -12.72 17.96
CA PRO A 474 6.26 -13.37 16.98
C PRO A 474 7.73 -13.24 17.40
N ALA A 475 8.50 -14.32 17.26
CA ALA A 475 9.93 -14.35 17.57
C ALA A 475 10.76 -13.57 16.54
N MET A 476 10.22 -13.41 15.33
CA MET A 476 10.85 -12.69 14.23
C MET A 476 9.89 -11.66 13.61
N PRO A 477 10.40 -10.51 13.11
CA PRO A 477 9.56 -9.54 12.42
C PRO A 477 8.98 -10.15 11.12
N PRO A 478 7.75 -9.78 10.71
CA PRO A 478 7.15 -10.28 9.46
C PRO A 478 7.95 -9.83 8.23
N ILE A 479 7.78 -10.52 7.09
CA ILE A 479 8.48 -10.21 5.84
C ILE A 479 8.19 -8.79 5.38
N THR A 480 6.98 -8.27 5.60
CA THR A 480 6.66 -6.86 5.33
C THR A 480 7.62 -5.90 6.05
N ALA A 481 7.94 -6.16 7.33
CA ALA A 481 8.89 -5.37 8.10
C ALA A 481 10.34 -5.58 7.64
N VAL A 482 10.71 -6.80 7.23
CA VAL A 482 12.02 -7.11 6.64
C VAL A 482 12.22 -6.34 5.33
N VAL A 483 11.26 -6.41 4.42
CA VAL A 483 11.28 -5.68 3.13
C VAL A 483 11.30 -4.18 3.38
N ARG A 484 10.47 -3.65 4.29
CA ARG A 484 10.50 -2.24 4.68
C ARG A 484 11.90 -1.80 5.12
N GLY A 485 12.55 -2.58 5.98
CA GLY A 485 13.92 -2.31 6.43
C GLY A 485 14.93 -2.30 5.29
N ALA A 486 14.82 -3.27 4.37
CA ALA A 486 15.71 -3.39 3.22
C ALA A 486 15.59 -2.21 2.24
N ILE A 487 14.37 -1.73 2.00
CA ILE A 487 14.11 -0.66 1.01
C ILE A 487 14.15 0.75 1.59
N GLU A 488 14.24 0.91 2.91
CA GLU A 488 14.32 2.21 3.60
C GLU A 488 15.47 3.07 3.04
N ARG A 489 16.58 2.45 2.66
CA ARG A 489 17.75 3.09 2.02
C ARG A 489 17.46 3.73 0.66
N PHE A 490 16.41 3.25 -0.04
CA PHE A 490 16.03 3.71 -1.37
C PHE A 490 14.92 4.78 -1.30
N ARG A 491 14.32 4.98 -0.13
CA ARG A 491 13.26 5.97 0.11
C ARG A 491 13.81 7.40 0.04
N ALA A 492 13.03 8.33 -0.50
CA ALA A 492 13.36 9.75 -0.39
C ALA A 492 13.10 10.25 1.03
N ALA A 493 13.95 11.17 1.52
CA ALA A 493 13.76 11.76 2.84
C ALA A 493 12.39 12.44 2.95
N GLY A 494 11.71 12.26 4.09
CA GLY A 494 10.38 12.82 4.35
C GLY A 494 9.19 11.99 3.86
N ILE A 495 9.39 10.97 3.00
CA ILE A 495 8.29 10.11 2.53
C ILE A 495 7.95 9.04 3.55
N ARG A 496 6.73 8.92 4.06
CA ARG A 496 6.32 7.78 4.89
C ARG A 496 6.14 6.53 4.02
N LEU A 497 6.83 5.44 4.34
CA LEU A 497 6.74 4.18 3.61
C LEU A 497 6.06 3.10 4.48
N THR A 498 5.01 2.49 3.96
CA THR A 498 4.42 1.27 4.51
C THR A 498 4.58 0.11 3.53
N VAL A 499 4.68 -1.12 4.07
CA VAL A 499 4.75 -2.35 3.27
C VAL A 499 3.66 -3.28 3.75
N GLU A 500 2.85 -3.78 2.83
CA GLU A 500 1.70 -4.63 3.07
C GLU A 500 1.74 -5.83 2.11
N TYR A 501 1.03 -6.92 2.43
CA TYR A 501 0.83 -8.00 1.46
C TYR A 501 -0.25 -7.59 0.46
N THR A 502 -0.12 -8.04 -0.78
CA THR A 502 -1.25 -8.10 -1.70
C THR A 502 -2.32 -8.99 -1.08
N SER A 503 -3.61 -8.65 -1.21
CA SER A 503 -4.70 -9.50 -0.74
C SER A 503 -5.79 -9.56 -1.80
N GLU A 504 -6.43 -10.72 -1.93
CA GLU A 504 -7.53 -10.97 -2.87
C GLU A 504 -8.75 -10.06 -2.64
N LEU A 505 -8.85 -9.42 -1.46
CA LEU A 505 -9.97 -8.58 -1.04
C LEU A 505 -9.85 -7.11 -1.45
N TRP A 506 -8.74 -6.70 -2.06
CA TRP A 506 -8.55 -5.32 -2.49
C TRP A 506 -9.03 -5.11 -3.92
N THR A 507 -10.28 -4.68 -4.04
CA THR A 507 -10.79 -4.06 -5.26
C THR A 507 -10.20 -2.67 -5.40
N LEU A 508 -9.24 -2.52 -6.33
CA LEU A 508 -8.96 -1.23 -6.95
C LEU A 508 -10.24 -0.74 -7.63
N GLY A 509 -10.55 0.54 -7.46
CA GLY A 509 -11.55 1.26 -8.26
C GLY A 509 -11.49 0.78 -9.69
N GLU A 510 -12.64 0.25 -10.14
CA GLU A 510 -12.96 -0.40 -11.43
C GLU A 510 -11.75 -0.99 -12.16
N GLY A 511 -10.91 -1.67 -11.38
CA GLY A 511 -9.52 -1.90 -11.72
C GLY A 511 -9.07 -3.29 -11.37
N VAL A 512 -9.39 -4.28 -12.22
CA VAL A 512 -9.12 -5.69 -11.91
C VAL A 512 -7.61 -5.91 -11.81
N LEU A 513 -7.11 -6.12 -10.61
CA LEU A 513 -5.82 -6.73 -10.38
C LEU A 513 -6.05 -8.00 -9.58
N ARG A 514 -6.27 -9.08 -10.32
CA ARG A 514 -6.51 -10.42 -9.78
C ARG A 514 -5.24 -11.25 -9.96
N ASP A 515 -5.06 -12.20 -9.07
CA ASP A 515 -4.07 -13.25 -9.23
C ASP A 515 -4.34 -14.04 -10.52
N ILE A 516 -3.30 -14.65 -11.07
CA ILE A 516 -3.31 -15.35 -12.37
C ILE A 516 -4.29 -16.53 -12.41
N ASP A 517 -4.73 -17.00 -11.24
CA ASP A 517 -5.66 -18.13 -11.08
C ASP A 517 -7.16 -17.72 -11.09
N SER A 518 -7.48 -16.43 -11.28
CA SER A 518 -8.86 -15.95 -11.41
C SER A 518 -9.49 -16.34 -12.76
N ALA A 519 -10.71 -16.89 -12.72
CA ALA A 519 -11.44 -17.44 -13.87
C ALA A 519 -12.02 -16.45 -14.91
N GLU A 520 -11.67 -15.15 -14.88
CA GLU A 520 -12.17 -14.13 -15.83
C GLU A 520 -11.04 -13.32 -16.50
N PRO A 521 -11.19 -12.90 -17.77
CA PRO A 521 -10.11 -12.35 -18.60
C PRO A 521 -9.75 -10.88 -18.29
N GLU A 522 -8.46 -10.64 -18.09
CA GLU A 522 -7.63 -9.42 -18.28
C GLU A 522 -8.17 -8.02 -17.86
N GLY A 523 -7.58 -7.52 -16.76
CA GLY A 523 -6.99 -6.18 -16.58
C GLY A 523 -7.55 -4.97 -17.34
N THR A 524 -8.40 -4.20 -16.67
CA THR A 524 -8.61 -2.76 -16.91
C THR A 524 -8.56 -2.09 -15.55
N VAL A 525 -7.83 -0.96 -15.39
CA VAL A 525 -7.75 -0.10 -14.18
C VAL A 525 -8.64 1.13 -14.38
N VAL A 526 -9.67 1.36 -13.55
CA VAL A 526 -10.58 2.52 -13.67
C VAL A 526 -10.86 3.16 -12.29
N ASP A 527 -10.14 4.23 -11.97
CA ASP A 527 -10.36 5.25 -10.94
C ASP A 527 -11.44 5.08 -9.81
N GLY A 528 -11.03 5.31 -8.56
CA GLY A 528 -11.92 5.54 -7.39
C GLY A 528 -11.80 4.53 -6.23
N THR A 529 -11.39 4.97 -5.04
CA THR A 529 -11.31 4.09 -3.85
C THR A 529 -12.69 3.94 -3.21
N ARG A 530 -13.16 2.71 -2.98
CA ARG A 530 -14.28 2.43 -2.08
C ARG A 530 -13.92 1.30 -1.14
N VAL A 531 -14.00 1.55 0.16
CA VAL A 531 -13.94 0.51 1.21
C VAL A 531 -15.25 -0.26 1.15
N TRP A 532 -15.22 -1.58 0.91
CA TRP A 532 -16.43 -2.39 1.05
C TRP A 532 -16.87 -2.39 2.53
N PRO A 533 -18.15 -2.15 2.85
CA PRO A 533 -18.65 -2.34 4.20
C PRO A 533 -18.49 -3.82 4.59
N SER A 534 -17.71 -4.09 5.64
CA SER A 534 -17.52 -5.43 6.21
C SER A 534 -18.85 -6.20 6.24
N PRO A 535 -18.93 -7.46 5.77
CA PRO A 535 -20.00 -8.32 6.25
C PRO A 535 -19.82 -8.42 7.77
N LEU A 536 -20.89 -8.11 8.50
CA LEU A 536 -20.95 -8.37 9.94
C LEU A 536 -20.59 -9.86 10.18
N PRO A 537 -19.85 -10.18 11.26
CA PRO A 537 -19.62 -11.57 11.62
C PRO A 537 -20.95 -12.27 11.87
N ALA A 538 -21.10 -13.47 11.29
CA ALA A 538 -22.15 -14.42 11.67
C ALA A 538 -21.85 -15.02 13.05
#